data_AF-A0A939WP30-F1
#
_entry.id   AF-A0A939WP30-F1
#
_cell.length_a   1.000
_cell.length_b   1.000
_cell.length_c   1.000
_cell.angle_alpha   90.00
_cell.angle_beta   90.00
_cell.angle_gamma   90.00
#
_symmetry.space_group_name_H-M   'P 1'
#
loop_
_entity.id
_entity.type
_entity.pdbx_description
1 polymer ?
#
loop_
_entity_poly.entity_id
_entity_poly.type
_entity_poly.pdbx_seq_one_letter_code
_entity_poly.pdbx_strand_id
1 'polypeptide(L)'
;MKTPEQFLEENGFVAAADLDRAALLSAFISEMEKGLKGEPSSLMMIPTFVGVNGKIPEGSSAAVLDAGGTNFRGAIVSIPPKISDKQNQPMPGTKGEVDEETFYNAFASEVKRLEGKPSCKKLGWCFSYPAEATKDLDAKLVRWTKNIKAPAIVGQFVGKELLKRTGGEGIAVVNDTVATLLAAKATEGDKTYSSYIGFILGTGTNTAYVEKNKNILKMAGLDPEGSMIINAESGAFDKAPRSKFDDAADAKTGNPGIGLLEKMIAGAYLGGVGLEIYKAAAKEGLFSKEAASALGGLGALETMDFDNFCAGFKKEGRDNVLDTIFANPDDAKM
;
A
#
# COMPACT_ATOMS: atom_id res chain seq x y z
N MET A 1 26.69 -26.99 17.09
CA MET A 1 25.42 -26.23 17.13
C MET A 1 25.34 -25.47 15.81
N LYS A 2 24.19 -25.48 15.15
CA LYS A 2 23.98 -24.78 13.88
C LYS A 2 24.13 -23.28 14.11
N THR A 3 24.79 -22.55 13.22
CA THR A 3 24.84 -21.08 13.34
C THR A 3 23.51 -20.47 12.87
N PRO A 4 23.19 -19.23 13.28
CA PRO A 4 22.01 -18.52 12.77
C PRO A 4 21.99 -18.43 11.23
N GLU A 5 23.13 -18.20 10.60
CA GLU A 5 23.25 -18.12 9.14
C GLU A 5 22.93 -19.45 8.47
N GLN A 6 23.48 -20.56 8.98
CA GLN A 6 23.17 -21.90 8.51
C GLN A 6 21.69 -22.24 8.69
N PHE A 7 21.10 -21.81 9.81
CA PHE A 7 19.67 -21.97 10.06
C PHE A 7 18.82 -21.22 9.02
N LEU A 8 19.15 -19.96 8.74
CA LEU A 8 18.44 -19.14 7.77
C LEU A 8 18.57 -19.72 6.35
N GLU A 9 19.78 -20.10 5.92
CA GLU A 9 20.07 -20.65 4.60
C GLU A 9 19.32 -21.98 4.35
N GLU A 10 19.36 -22.92 5.31
CA GLU A 10 18.64 -24.20 5.20
C GLU A 10 17.10 -24.03 5.19
N ASN A 11 16.62 -22.87 5.63
CA ASN A 11 15.21 -22.49 5.56
C ASN A 11 14.89 -21.60 4.35
N GLY A 12 15.81 -21.47 3.40
CA GLY A 12 15.60 -20.79 2.13
C GLY A 12 15.64 -19.26 2.22
N PHE A 13 16.16 -18.71 3.33
CA PHE A 13 16.41 -17.28 3.41
C PHE A 13 17.62 -16.91 2.56
N VAL A 14 17.44 -15.96 1.65
CA VAL A 14 18.51 -15.46 0.78
C VAL A 14 18.98 -14.12 1.32
N ALA A 15 20.25 -14.03 1.74
CA ALA A 15 20.80 -12.77 2.22
C ALA A 15 20.87 -11.73 1.09
N ALA A 16 20.80 -10.45 1.45
CA ALA A 16 20.80 -9.35 0.46
C ALA A 16 22.06 -9.28 -0.42
N ALA A 17 23.17 -9.89 0.03
CA ALA A 17 24.42 -10.00 -0.73
C ALA A 17 24.36 -11.11 -1.79
N ASP A 18 23.59 -12.18 -1.54
CA ASP A 18 23.48 -13.36 -2.39
C ASP A 18 22.27 -13.30 -3.34
N LEU A 19 21.41 -12.29 -3.15
CA LEU A 19 20.27 -12.06 -4.03
C LEU A 19 20.75 -11.71 -5.44
N ASP A 20 20.33 -12.51 -6.44
CA ASP A 20 20.52 -12.16 -7.85
C ASP A 20 19.59 -10.99 -8.24
N ARG A 21 20.08 -9.79 -8.02
CA ARG A 21 19.36 -8.54 -8.29
C ARG A 21 19.06 -8.38 -9.78
N ALA A 22 19.95 -8.84 -10.65
CA ALA A 22 19.78 -8.70 -12.09
C ALA A 22 18.64 -9.60 -12.60
N ALA A 23 18.59 -10.85 -12.13
CA ALA A 23 17.48 -11.75 -12.43
C ALA A 23 16.16 -11.23 -11.86
N LEU A 24 16.15 -10.71 -10.62
CA LEU A 24 14.95 -10.18 -9.98
C LEU A 24 14.39 -8.96 -10.73
N LEU A 25 15.25 -8.02 -11.11
CA LEU A 25 14.85 -6.86 -11.92
C LEU A 25 14.34 -7.30 -13.30
N SER A 26 14.99 -8.27 -13.93
CA SER A 26 14.54 -8.81 -15.22
C SER A 26 13.17 -9.47 -15.11
N ALA A 27 12.92 -10.23 -14.05
CA ALA A 27 11.62 -10.83 -13.76
C ALA A 27 10.56 -9.76 -13.52
N PHE A 28 10.87 -8.72 -12.74
CA PHE A 28 9.95 -7.62 -12.47
C PHE A 28 9.57 -6.88 -13.76
N ILE A 29 10.55 -6.54 -14.60
CA ILE A 29 10.32 -5.91 -15.91
C ILE A 29 9.48 -6.82 -16.81
N SER A 30 9.76 -8.13 -16.84
CA SER A 30 8.96 -9.08 -17.62
C SER A 30 7.50 -9.09 -17.17
N GLU A 31 7.23 -9.09 -15.87
CA GLU A 31 5.85 -9.03 -15.34
C GLU A 31 5.18 -7.68 -15.65
N MET A 32 5.93 -6.57 -15.63
CA MET A 32 5.42 -5.27 -16.06
C MET A 32 4.99 -5.30 -17.53
N GLU A 33 5.85 -5.80 -18.42
CA GLU A 33 5.57 -5.89 -19.85
C GLU A 33 4.35 -6.78 -20.14
N LYS A 34 4.26 -7.96 -19.51
CA LYS A 34 3.09 -8.84 -19.63
C LYS A 34 1.81 -8.13 -19.15
N GLY A 35 1.88 -7.46 -18.00
CA GLY A 35 0.74 -6.74 -17.43
C GLY A 35 0.28 -5.58 -18.31
N LEU A 36 1.19 -4.91 -19.03
CA LEU A 36 0.88 -3.88 -20.02
C LEU A 36 0.30 -4.46 -21.31
N LYS A 37 0.69 -5.68 -21.70
CA LYS A 37 0.12 -6.44 -22.83
C LYS A 37 -1.23 -7.06 -22.52
N GLY A 38 -1.60 -7.18 -21.25
CA GLY A 38 -2.81 -7.88 -20.82
C GLY A 38 -2.64 -9.40 -20.79
N GLU A 39 -1.39 -9.87 -20.81
CA GLU A 39 -1.03 -11.27 -20.61
C GLU A 39 -1.10 -11.63 -19.11
N PRO A 40 -1.16 -12.93 -18.76
CA PRO A 40 -1.04 -13.37 -17.37
C PRO A 40 0.24 -12.81 -16.72
N SER A 41 0.05 -12.03 -15.66
CA SER A 41 1.11 -11.37 -14.90
C SER A 41 0.69 -11.25 -13.44
N SER A 42 1.67 -11.27 -12.54
CA SER A 42 1.51 -10.88 -11.14
C SER A 42 1.24 -9.38 -10.97
N LEU A 43 1.65 -8.54 -11.93
CA LEU A 43 1.47 -7.10 -11.91
C LEU A 43 0.27 -6.69 -12.77
N MET A 44 -0.73 -6.06 -12.14
CA MET A 44 -1.94 -5.64 -12.84
C MET A 44 -1.70 -4.47 -13.82
N MET A 45 -0.70 -3.62 -13.56
CA MET A 45 -0.31 -2.50 -14.43
C MET A 45 -1.50 -1.64 -14.85
N ILE A 46 -2.30 -1.19 -13.88
CA ILE A 46 -3.60 -0.53 -14.08
C ILE A 46 -3.42 0.85 -14.75
N PRO A 47 -3.99 1.05 -15.95
CA PRO A 47 -4.06 2.35 -16.62
C PRO A 47 -4.95 3.32 -15.85
N THR A 48 -4.41 4.50 -15.53
CA THR A 48 -5.11 5.46 -14.66
C THR A 48 -5.87 6.54 -15.42
N PHE A 49 -5.61 6.70 -16.72
CA PHE A 49 -6.09 7.82 -17.55
C PHE A 49 -5.60 9.20 -17.11
N VAL A 50 -4.64 9.26 -16.17
CA VAL A 50 -4.03 10.49 -15.69
C VAL A 50 -2.63 10.61 -16.27
N GLY A 51 -2.30 11.77 -16.84
CA GLY A 51 -0.94 12.10 -17.29
C GLY A 51 -0.23 13.06 -16.33
N VAL A 52 1.07 13.23 -16.54
CA VAL A 52 1.88 14.28 -15.88
C VAL A 52 2.10 15.50 -16.77
N ASN A 53 1.62 15.43 -18.02
CA ASN A 53 1.72 16.51 -18.99
C ASN A 53 0.64 17.55 -18.68
N GLY A 54 1.05 18.77 -18.31
CA GLY A 54 0.12 19.84 -18.00
C GLY A 54 0.76 20.93 -17.16
N LYS A 55 0.15 22.11 -17.18
CA LYS A 55 0.53 23.19 -16.26
C LYS A 55 -0.13 22.95 -14.91
N ILE A 56 0.64 23.09 -13.84
CA ILE A 56 0.12 23.04 -12.48
C ILE A 56 -0.77 24.28 -12.29
N PRO A 57 -2.04 24.15 -11.87
CA PRO A 57 -2.97 25.26 -11.81
C PRO A 57 -2.75 26.09 -10.53
N GLU A 58 -1.72 26.94 -10.51
CA GLU A 58 -1.44 27.86 -9.41
C GLU A 58 -2.66 28.72 -9.04
N GLY A 59 -2.83 28.98 -7.74
CA GLY A 59 -3.96 29.73 -7.19
C GLY A 59 -5.28 28.93 -7.12
N SER A 60 -5.32 27.69 -7.59
CA SER A 60 -6.52 26.85 -7.49
C SER A 60 -6.57 26.06 -6.18
N SER A 61 -7.77 25.63 -5.80
CA SER A 61 -8.00 24.72 -4.67
C SER A 61 -9.06 23.66 -4.97
N ALA A 62 -9.01 22.56 -4.24
CA ALA A 62 -9.96 21.47 -4.30
C ALA A 62 -10.26 20.91 -2.90
N ALA A 63 -11.47 20.42 -2.70
CA ALA A 63 -11.75 19.48 -1.61
C ALA A 63 -11.08 18.15 -1.96
N VAL A 64 -10.45 17.54 -0.97
CA VAL A 64 -9.82 16.24 -1.11
C VAL A 64 -10.34 15.29 -0.05
N LEU A 65 -10.64 14.08 -0.46
CA LEU A 65 -10.87 12.93 0.41
C LEU A 65 -9.67 11.99 0.31
N ASP A 66 -9.16 11.53 1.43
CA ASP A 66 -8.08 10.54 1.52
C ASP A 66 -8.58 9.34 2.32
N ALA A 67 -8.92 8.25 1.65
CA ALA A 67 -9.48 7.05 2.25
C ALA A 67 -8.39 5.99 2.51
N GLY A 68 -7.90 5.97 3.76
CA GLY A 68 -6.98 4.94 4.26
C GLY A 68 -7.70 3.75 4.90
N GLY A 69 -6.93 2.84 5.52
CA GLY A 69 -7.47 1.58 6.08
C GLY A 69 -8.20 1.71 7.43
N THR A 70 -7.83 2.69 8.26
CA THR A 70 -8.44 2.88 9.59
C THR A 70 -9.28 4.15 9.66
N ASN A 71 -8.80 5.21 9.00
CA ASN A 71 -9.44 6.52 8.98
C ASN A 71 -9.45 7.02 7.54
N PHE A 72 -10.42 7.87 7.23
CA PHE A 72 -10.35 8.75 6.08
C PHE A 72 -10.20 10.20 6.52
N ARG A 73 -9.81 11.08 5.59
CA ARG A 73 -9.59 12.49 5.86
C ARG A 73 -10.29 13.33 4.82
N GLY A 74 -10.89 14.43 5.24
CA GLY A 74 -11.30 15.51 4.34
C GLY A 74 -10.46 16.76 4.59
N ALA A 75 -10.08 17.45 3.53
CA ALA A 75 -9.35 18.72 3.61
C ALA A 75 -9.60 19.59 2.38
N ILE A 76 -9.20 20.86 2.45
CA ILE A 76 -8.98 21.70 1.26
C ILE A 76 -7.49 21.71 0.97
N VAL A 77 -7.14 21.50 -0.30
CA VAL A 77 -5.77 21.61 -0.80
C VAL A 77 -5.73 22.71 -1.86
N SER A 78 -4.87 23.70 -1.67
CA SER A 78 -4.55 24.71 -2.68
C SER A 78 -3.22 24.42 -3.38
N ILE A 79 -3.00 25.05 -4.52
CA ILE A 79 -1.73 25.10 -5.24
C ILE A 79 -1.20 26.55 -5.20
N PRO A 80 0.06 26.81 -4.77
CA PRO A 80 1.04 25.86 -4.26
C PRO A 80 0.53 25.10 -3.01
N PRO A 81 1.05 23.89 -2.76
CA PRO A 81 0.48 22.92 -1.83
C PRO A 81 0.35 23.50 -0.43
N LYS A 82 -0.88 23.77 -0.03
CA LYS A 82 -1.27 24.12 1.35
C LYS A 82 -2.53 23.37 1.71
N ILE A 83 -2.51 22.74 2.88
CA ILE A 83 -3.63 21.97 3.42
C ILE A 83 -4.35 22.83 4.46
N SER A 84 -5.67 22.98 4.34
CA SER A 84 -6.52 23.62 5.35
C SER A 84 -7.77 22.79 5.63
N ASP A 85 -8.50 23.14 6.70
CA ASP A 85 -9.77 22.54 7.08
C ASP A 85 -9.71 20.99 7.21
N LYS A 86 -8.53 20.46 7.56
CA LYS A 86 -8.28 19.01 7.67
C LYS A 86 -9.07 18.42 8.84
N GLN A 87 -9.83 17.37 8.57
CA GLN A 87 -10.50 16.58 9.59
C GLN A 87 -10.27 15.08 9.32
N ASN A 88 -9.98 14.33 10.37
CA ASN A 88 -9.91 12.87 10.32
C ASN A 88 -11.26 12.30 10.78
N GLN A 89 -11.70 11.24 10.12
CA GLN A 89 -12.93 10.52 10.41
C GLN A 89 -12.64 9.01 10.42
N PRO A 90 -13.32 8.20 11.24
CA PRO A 90 -13.23 6.75 11.15
C PRO A 90 -13.65 6.26 9.76
N MET A 91 -12.92 5.31 9.20
CA MET A 91 -13.30 4.70 7.92
C MET A 91 -14.56 3.84 8.12
N PRO A 92 -15.65 4.06 7.36
CA PRO A 92 -16.85 3.22 7.43
C PRO A 92 -16.51 1.76 7.11
N GLY A 93 -17.10 0.82 7.85
CA GLY A 93 -16.81 -0.62 7.69
C GLY A 93 -15.66 -1.16 8.54
N THR A 94 -14.93 -0.32 9.28
CA THR A 94 -13.82 -0.78 10.16
C THR A 94 -14.29 -1.39 11.49
N LYS A 95 -15.45 -0.95 12.00
CA LYS A 95 -15.99 -1.38 13.31
C LYS A 95 -17.13 -2.41 13.19
N GLY A 96 -17.43 -2.87 11.99
CA GLY A 96 -18.59 -3.69 11.71
C GLY A 96 -19.02 -3.51 10.26
N GLU A 97 -19.89 -4.39 9.79
CA GLU A 97 -20.46 -4.28 8.47
C GLU A 97 -21.34 -3.03 8.35
N VAL A 98 -21.21 -2.31 7.24
CA VAL A 98 -22.04 -1.14 6.91
C VAL A 98 -22.69 -1.32 5.55
N ASP A 99 -23.89 -0.77 5.39
CA ASP A 99 -24.59 -0.71 4.11
C ASP A 99 -24.05 0.42 3.22
N GLU A 100 -24.58 0.46 1.99
CA GLU A 100 -24.21 1.45 0.99
C GLU A 100 -24.47 2.89 1.45
N GLU A 101 -25.64 3.12 2.06
CA GLU A 101 -26.06 4.45 2.49
C GLU A 101 -25.16 4.98 3.62
N THR A 102 -24.90 4.16 4.64
CA THR A 102 -24.00 4.51 5.75
C THR A 102 -22.59 4.80 5.26
N PHE A 103 -22.08 3.99 4.32
CA PHE A 103 -20.75 4.18 3.75
C PHE A 103 -20.64 5.54 3.04
N TYR A 104 -21.51 5.82 2.06
CA TYR A 104 -21.40 7.05 1.29
C TYR A 104 -21.84 8.30 2.06
N ASN A 105 -22.78 8.19 3.01
CA ASN A 105 -23.19 9.34 3.82
C ASN A 105 -22.05 9.89 4.68
N ALA A 106 -21.12 9.04 5.13
CA ALA A 106 -19.91 9.48 5.83
C ALA A 106 -19.04 10.40 4.95
N PHE A 107 -18.78 10.00 3.70
CA PHE A 107 -18.01 10.82 2.74
C PHE A 107 -18.79 12.04 2.28
N ALA A 108 -20.08 11.91 1.97
CA ALA A 108 -20.93 13.01 1.52
C ALA A 108 -21.08 14.11 2.58
N SER A 109 -21.17 13.74 3.85
CA SER A 109 -21.20 14.69 4.96
C SER A 109 -19.90 15.50 5.05
N GLU A 110 -18.76 14.84 4.83
CA GLU A 110 -17.45 15.50 4.80
C GLU A 110 -17.30 16.41 3.58
N VAL A 111 -17.78 16.00 2.40
CA VAL A 111 -17.82 16.85 1.21
C VAL A 111 -18.66 18.10 1.46
N LYS A 112 -19.87 17.96 2.00
CA LYS A 112 -20.75 19.11 2.32
C LYS A 112 -20.12 20.08 3.32
N ARG A 113 -19.37 19.58 4.29
CA ARG A 113 -18.60 20.40 5.25
C ARG A 113 -17.54 21.26 4.54
N LEU A 114 -16.92 20.72 3.49
CA LEU A 114 -15.88 21.39 2.70
C LEU A 114 -16.47 22.31 1.60
N GLU A 115 -17.61 21.96 1.00
CA GLU A 115 -18.32 22.73 -0.04
C GLU A 115 -18.86 24.07 0.45
N GLY A 116 -19.11 24.23 1.76
CA GLY A 116 -19.47 25.52 2.37
C GLY A 116 -18.39 26.60 2.29
N LYS A 117 -17.28 26.35 1.58
CA LYS A 117 -16.12 27.24 1.46
C LYS A 117 -16.08 27.84 0.03
N PRO A 118 -15.97 29.18 -0.13
CA PRO A 118 -16.06 29.88 -1.44
C PRO A 118 -15.10 29.38 -2.53
N SER A 119 -14.01 28.72 -2.15
CA SER A 119 -12.91 28.32 -3.00
C SER A 119 -13.01 26.87 -3.51
N CYS A 120 -14.09 26.15 -3.23
CA CYS A 120 -14.19 24.72 -3.49
C CYS A 120 -15.24 24.38 -4.56
N LYS A 121 -14.79 24.12 -5.80
CA LYS A 121 -15.63 23.59 -6.90
C LYS A 121 -15.16 22.24 -7.45
N LYS A 122 -14.01 21.74 -6.96
CA LYS A 122 -13.36 20.52 -7.43
C LYS A 122 -13.26 19.53 -6.28
N LEU A 123 -13.51 18.25 -6.56
CA LEU A 123 -13.38 17.17 -5.61
C LEU A 123 -12.35 16.14 -6.11
N GLY A 124 -11.32 15.89 -5.31
CA GLY A 124 -10.40 14.78 -5.50
C GLY A 124 -10.63 13.70 -4.45
N TRP A 125 -10.53 12.44 -4.82
CA TRP A 125 -10.62 11.32 -3.89
C TRP A 125 -9.44 10.37 -4.09
N CYS A 126 -8.50 10.40 -3.15
CA CYS A 126 -7.48 9.38 -3.01
C CYS A 126 -8.12 8.13 -2.38
N PHE A 127 -8.39 7.12 -3.23
CA PHE A 127 -9.08 5.88 -2.88
C PHE A 127 -8.10 4.71 -2.95
N SER A 128 -7.46 4.41 -1.82
CA SER A 128 -6.36 3.45 -1.71
C SER A 128 -6.81 1.98 -1.63
N TYR A 129 -7.62 1.55 -2.60
CA TYR A 129 -8.14 0.19 -2.69
C TYR A 129 -8.03 -0.34 -4.13
N PRO A 130 -7.96 -1.67 -4.33
CA PRO A 130 -7.97 -2.26 -5.67
C PRO A 130 -9.23 -1.86 -6.43
N ALA A 131 -9.06 -1.04 -7.47
CA ALA A 131 -10.16 -0.50 -8.26
C ALA A 131 -9.75 -0.33 -9.74
N GLU A 132 -10.71 -0.52 -10.64
CA GLU A 132 -10.53 -0.23 -12.06
C GLU A 132 -10.76 1.26 -12.31
N ALA A 133 -9.71 2.00 -12.67
CA ALA A 133 -9.84 3.39 -13.06
C ALA A 133 -10.55 3.52 -14.42
N THR A 134 -11.27 4.63 -14.62
CA THR A 134 -12.00 4.90 -15.86
C THR A 134 -11.60 6.22 -16.51
N LYS A 135 -11.93 6.39 -17.79
CA LYS A 135 -11.62 7.60 -18.59
C LYS A 135 -12.21 8.89 -18.01
N ASP A 136 -13.34 8.79 -17.31
CA ASP A 136 -14.02 9.88 -16.62
C ASP A 136 -13.48 10.14 -15.21
N LEU A 137 -12.29 9.60 -14.87
CA LEU A 137 -11.62 9.74 -13.59
C LEU A 137 -12.44 9.19 -12.40
N ASP A 138 -13.20 8.13 -12.65
CA ASP A 138 -13.85 7.34 -11.61
C ASP A 138 -13.06 6.05 -11.33
N ALA A 139 -13.46 5.32 -10.31
CA ALA A 139 -12.88 4.05 -9.92
C ALA A 139 -13.99 3.05 -9.58
N LYS A 140 -14.01 1.90 -10.27
CA LYS A 140 -14.89 0.78 -9.93
C LYS A 140 -14.20 -0.11 -8.91
N LEU A 141 -14.74 -0.21 -7.71
CA LEU A 141 -14.14 -1.04 -6.66
C LEU A 141 -14.14 -2.52 -7.09
N VAL A 142 -12.98 -3.17 -7.08
CA VAL A 142 -12.84 -4.59 -7.42
C VAL A 142 -13.03 -5.46 -6.18
N ARG A 143 -12.36 -5.11 -5.08
CA ARG A 143 -12.46 -5.81 -3.80
C ARG A 143 -11.97 -4.94 -2.66
N TRP A 144 -12.47 -5.20 -1.47
CA TRP A 144 -11.92 -4.60 -0.26
C TRP A 144 -10.60 -5.24 0.16
N THR A 145 -9.74 -4.41 0.73
CA THR A 145 -8.55 -4.79 1.49
C THR A 145 -8.63 -4.10 2.86
N LYS A 146 -7.61 -4.26 3.72
CA LYS A 146 -7.51 -3.54 5.00
C LYS A 146 -8.71 -3.79 5.94
N ASN A 147 -9.35 -4.95 5.82
CA ASN A 147 -10.49 -5.41 6.64
C ASN A 147 -11.73 -4.49 6.62
N ILE A 148 -11.95 -3.71 5.56
CA ILE A 148 -13.17 -2.92 5.40
C ILE A 148 -14.37 -3.83 5.15
N LYS A 149 -15.40 -3.70 5.98
CA LYS A 149 -16.66 -4.46 5.90
C LYS A 149 -17.77 -3.60 5.30
N ALA A 150 -17.72 -3.37 3.99
CA ALA A 150 -18.77 -2.65 3.25
C ALA A 150 -19.10 -3.39 1.93
N PRO A 151 -19.57 -4.64 1.98
CA PRO A 151 -19.63 -5.53 0.82
C PRO A 151 -20.48 -4.99 -0.33
N ALA A 152 -21.53 -4.20 -0.02
CA ALA A 152 -22.41 -3.59 -1.01
C ALA A 152 -21.70 -2.67 -2.02
N ILE A 153 -20.54 -2.10 -1.66
CA ILE A 153 -19.79 -1.15 -2.50
C ILE A 153 -19.00 -1.85 -3.61
N VAL A 154 -18.72 -3.15 -3.47
CA VAL A 154 -17.92 -3.90 -4.45
C VAL A 154 -18.64 -3.90 -5.80
N GLY A 155 -17.92 -3.55 -6.86
CA GLY A 155 -18.46 -3.41 -8.22
C GLY A 155 -19.09 -2.05 -8.52
N GLN A 156 -19.20 -1.14 -7.56
CA GLN A 156 -19.72 0.21 -7.78
C GLN A 156 -18.63 1.18 -8.24
N PHE A 157 -19.05 2.18 -9.03
CA PHE A 157 -18.23 3.34 -9.41
C PHE A 157 -18.28 4.38 -8.29
N VAL A 158 -17.25 4.43 -7.45
CA VAL A 158 -17.32 5.11 -6.15
C VAL A 158 -17.49 6.63 -6.27
N GLY A 159 -16.93 7.24 -7.31
CA GLY A 159 -17.06 8.67 -7.58
C GLY A 159 -18.47 9.04 -8.00
N LYS A 160 -19.05 8.34 -8.98
CA LYS A 160 -20.45 8.52 -9.38
C LYS A 160 -21.43 8.36 -8.23
N GLU A 161 -21.24 7.34 -7.40
CA GLU A 161 -22.12 7.09 -6.26
C GLU A 161 -22.04 8.17 -5.18
N LEU A 162 -20.84 8.73 -4.96
CA LEU A 162 -20.69 9.88 -4.08
C LEU A 162 -21.33 11.13 -4.69
N LEU A 163 -21.13 11.39 -5.98
CA LEU A 163 -21.71 12.55 -6.67
C LEU A 163 -23.25 12.54 -6.65
N LYS A 164 -23.89 11.37 -6.75
CA LYS A 164 -25.36 11.25 -6.59
C LYS A 164 -25.87 11.82 -5.26
N ARG A 165 -25.04 11.78 -4.21
CA ARG A 165 -25.40 12.18 -2.84
C ARG A 165 -24.95 13.60 -2.49
N THR A 166 -23.95 14.14 -3.19
CA THR A 166 -23.46 15.51 -2.99
C THR A 166 -24.04 16.50 -4.00
N GLY A 167 -24.41 16.05 -5.20
CA GLY A 167 -24.88 16.92 -6.28
C GLY A 167 -23.76 17.71 -6.97
N GLY A 168 -22.49 17.34 -6.76
CA GLY A 168 -21.33 18.01 -7.34
C GLY A 168 -21.19 17.82 -8.86
N GLU A 169 -20.42 18.70 -9.50
CA GLU A 169 -20.25 18.72 -10.97
C GLU A 169 -19.19 17.73 -11.48
N GLY A 170 -18.27 17.25 -10.63
CA GLY A 170 -17.23 16.31 -11.03
C GLY A 170 -16.31 15.86 -9.89
N ILE A 171 -15.69 14.69 -10.07
CA ILE A 171 -14.76 14.09 -9.13
C ILE A 171 -13.59 13.44 -9.87
N ALA A 172 -12.41 13.47 -9.30
CA ALA A 172 -11.26 12.67 -9.75
C ALA A 172 -10.87 11.67 -8.66
N VAL A 173 -11.10 10.39 -8.92
CA VAL A 173 -10.74 9.28 -8.03
C VAL A 173 -9.42 8.67 -8.49
N VAL A 174 -8.43 8.63 -7.60
CA VAL A 174 -7.09 8.11 -7.90
C VAL A 174 -6.58 7.22 -6.77
N ASN A 175 -5.69 6.28 -7.08
CA ASN A 175 -4.97 5.50 -6.08
C ASN A 175 -3.93 6.37 -5.34
N ASP A 176 -3.55 6.01 -4.11
CA ASP A 176 -2.55 6.74 -3.33
C ASP A 176 -1.19 6.86 -4.00
N THR A 177 -0.67 5.80 -4.63
CA THR A 177 0.59 5.88 -5.37
C THR A 177 0.53 6.92 -6.50
N VAL A 178 -0.60 7.01 -7.20
CA VAL A 178 -0.86 8.01 -8.25
C VAL A 178 -0.90 9.41 -7.64
N ALA A 179 -1.62 9.57 -6.51
CA ALA A 179 -1.68 10.84 -5.79
C ALA A 179 -0.29 11.29 -5.28
N THR A 180 0.52 10.37 -4.76
CA THR A 180 1.90 10.63 -4.32
C THR A 180 2.78 11.11 -5.49
N LEU A 181 2.67 10.46 -6.65
CA LEU A 181 3.38 10.87 -7.86
C LEU A 181 2.97 12.28 -8.30
N LEU A 182 1.67 12.57 -8.35
CA LEU A 182 1.14 13.89 -8.72
C LEU A 182 1.51 14.98 -7.70
N ALA A 183 1.55 14.63 -6.41
CA ALA A 183 1.97 15.55 -5.35
C ALA A 183 3.44 15.96 -5.52
N ALA A 184 4.33 15.02 -5.86
CA ALA A 184 5.72 15.33 -6.19
C ALA A 184 5.80 16.30 -7.39
N LYS A 185 5.02 16.04 -8.47
CA LYS A 185 4.96 16.97 -9.60
C LYS A 185 4.47 18.36 -9.19
N ALA A 186 3.50 18.44 -8.28
CA ALA A 186 2.87 19.68 -7.85
C ALA A 186 3.72 20.54 -6.90
N THR A 187 4.69 19.97 -6.18
CA THR A 187 5.50 20.66 -5.17
C THR A 187 6.81 21.24 -5.72
N GLU A 188 7.27 20.77 -6.88
CA GLU A 188 8.66 21.02 -7.33
C GLU A 188 8.83 22.23 -8.28
N GLY A 189 7.77 23.02 -8.47
CA GLY A 189 7.81 24.26 -9.27
C GLY A 189 8.31 24.04 -10.70
N ASP A 190 9.33 24.81 -11.10
CA ASP A 190 9.94 24.78 -12.43
C ASP A 190 11.03 23.69 -12.61
N LYS A 191 11.28 22.86 -11.60
CA LYS A 191 12.26 21.78 -11.75
C LYS A 191 11.78 20.77 -12.80
N THR A 192 12.69 20.43 -13.71
CA THR A 192 12.45 19.46 -14.77
C THR A 192 13.11 18.14 -14.40
N TYR A 193 12.32 17.08 -14.31
CA TYR A 193 12.79 15.71 -14.12
C TYR A 193 12.49 14.88 -15.36
N SER A 194 13.24 13.80 -15.56
CA SER A 194 13.00 12.87 -16.67
C SER A 194 11.72 12.06 -16.50
N SER A 195 11.28 11.84 -15.26
CA SER A 195 10.02 11.16 -14.92
C SER A 195 9.68 11.36 -13.43
N TYR A 196 8.54 10.84 -13.01
CA TYR A 196 8.06 10.81 -11.63
C TYR A 196 7.66 9.39 -11.25
N ILE A 197 7.88 9.04 -9.99
CA ILE A 197 7.42 7.78 -9.39
C ILE A 197 6.63 8.09 -8.13
N GLY A 198 5.57 7.32 -7.90
CA GLY A 198 4.88 7.24 -6.62
C GLY A 198 5.26 5.93 -5.96
N PHE A 199 5.77 5.99 -4.74
CA PHE A 199 6.13 4.80 -3.98
C PHE A 199 5.52 4.86 -2.60
N ILE A 200 4.76 3.82 -2.25
CA ILE A 200 4.20 3.63 -0.93
C ILE A 200 4.90 2.45 -0.29
N LEU A 201 5.49 2.68 0.89
CA LEU A 201 6.00 1.65 1.78
C LEU A 201 5.56 2.01 3.21
N GLY A 202 4.52 1.33 3.68
CA GLY A 202 3.89 1.57 4.97
C GLY A 202 3.18 0.31 5.44
N THR A 203 1.91 0.40 5.83
CA THR A 203 1.08 -0.79 6.14
C THR A 203 1.06 -1.77 4.96
N GLY A 204 0.95 -1.27 3.74
CA GLY A 204 1.11 -2.02 2.49
C GLY A 204 2.25 -1.45 1.64
N THR A 205 2.44 -1.99 0.45
CA THR A 205 3.39 -1.44 -0.53
C THR A 205 2.81 -1.42 -1.94
N ASN A 206 3.08 -0.34 -2.65
CA ASN A 206 2.68 -0.21 -4.04
C ASN A 206 3.55 0.84 -4.76
N THR A 207 3.53 0.82 -6.09
CA THR A 207 4.29 1.72 -6.96
C THR A 207 3.42 2.19 -8.11
N ALA A 208 3.54 3.48 -8.46
CA ALA A 208 3.06 4.04 -9.71
C ALA A 208 4.20 4.75 -10.44
N TYR A 209 4.13 4.78 -11.77
CA TYR A 209 5.12 5.44 -12.61
C TYR A 209 4.47 5.96 -13.91
N VAL A 210 5.17 6.82 -14.63
CA VAL A 210 4.74 7.32 -15.94
C VAL A 210 5.19 6.37 -17.04
N GLU A 211 4.23 5.84 -17.81
CA GLU A 211 4.46 4.95 -18.95
C GLU A 211 4.04 5.64 -20.27
N LYS A 212 4.76 5.34 -21.35
CA LYS A 212 4.41 5.75 -22.71
C LYS A 212 3.21 4.94 -23.18
N ASN A 213 2.24 5.62 -23.77
CA ASN A 213 1.01 5.00 -24.26
C ASN A 213 1.27 3.86 -25.26
N LYS A 214 2.31 3.99 -26.10
CA LYS A 214 2.70 2.94 -27.06
C LYS A 214 3.10 1.60 -26.42
N ASN A 215 3.43 1.59 -25.13
CA ASN A 215 3.78 0.38 -24.39
C ASN A 215 2.54 -0.28 -23.74
N ILE A 216 1.40 0.42 -23.66
CA ILE A 216 0.16 -0.04 -22.99
C ILE A 216 -0.71 -0.78 -24.01
N LEU A 217 -0.28 -1.99 -24.38
CA LEU A 217 -0.87 -2.74 -25.50
C LEU A 217 -2.24 -3.39 -25.18
N LYS A 218 -2.60 -3.51 -23.91
CA LYS A 218 -3.93 -4.00 -23.49
C LYS A 218 -5.07 -3.00 -23.73
N MET A 219 -4.76 -1.79 -24.19
CA MET A 219 -5.73 -0.75 -24.46
C MET A 219 -5.64 -0.26 -25.90
N ALA A 220 -6.79 -0.15 -26.55
CA ALA A 220 -6.89 0.44 -27.89
C ALA A 220 -7.15 1.96 -27.82
N GLY A 221 -6.70 2.67 -28.87
CA GLY A 221 -7.03 4.08 -29.09
C GLY A 221 -6.31 5.09 -28.18
N LEU A 222 -5.16 4.70 -27.62
CA LEU A 222 -4.27 5.65 -26.95
C LEU A 222 -3.41 6.39 -27.99
N ASP A 223 -3.17 7.67 -27.75
CA ASP A 223 -2.21 8.46 -28.55
C ASP A 223 -0.79 7.90 -28.33
N PRO A 224 -0.10 7.35 -29.36
CA PRO A 224 1.20 6.70 -29.21
C PRO A 224 2.32 7.63 -28.75
N GLU A 225 2.20 8.94 -28.98
CA GLU A 225 3.16 9.95 -28.51
C GLU A 225 2.88 10.42 -27.08
N GLY A 226 1.73 10.04 -26.52
CA GLY A 226 1.32 10.37 -25.17
C GLY A 226 1.92 9.47 -24.09
N SER A 227 1.61 9.80 -22.85
CA SER A 227 1.98 9.04 -21.66
C SER A 227 0.89 9.12 -20.61
N MET A 228 0.80 8.10 -19.76
CA MET A 228 -0.08 8.10 -18.59
C MET A 228 0.60 7.43 -17.40
N ILE A 229 0.08 7.73 -16.21
CA ILE A 229 0.49 7.05 -14.98
C ILE A 229 -0.11 5.64 -15.00
N ILE A 230 0.72 4.66 -14.64
CA ILE A 230 0.35 3.29 -14.39
C ILE A 230 0.47 3.03 -12.89
N ASN A 231 -0.60 2.52 -12.29
CA ASN A 231 -0.54 1.90 -10.96
C ASN A 231 -0.12 0.44 -11.14
N ALA A 232 1.09 0.09 -10.71
CA ALA A 232 1.65 -1.24 -10.94
C ALA A 232 0.94 -2.33 -10.12
N GLU A 233 0.38 -1.97 -8.96
CA GLU A 233 -0.04 -2.92 -7.92
C GLU A 233 1.13 -3.84 -7.53
N SER A 234 2.30 -3.22 -7.31
CA SER A 234 3.60 -3.90 -7.20
C SER A 234 3.71 -4.86 -6.03
N GLY A 235 2.90 -4.68 -4.98
CA GLY A 235 2.80 -5.62 -3.86
C GLY A 235 2.39 -7.04 -4.27
N ALA A 236 1.77 -7.22 -5.44
CA ALA A 236 1.37 -8.53 -5.96
C ALA A 236 2.50 -9.33 -6.63
N PHE A 237 3.67 -8.72 -6.87
CA PHE A 237 4.80 -9.39 -7.51
C PHE A 237 5.16 -10.71 -6.79
N ASP A 238 5.27 -11.80 -7.56
CA ASP A 238 5.35 -13.16 -7.04
C ASP A 238 6.64 -13.90 -7.44
N LYS A 239 7.59 -13.22 -8.09
CA LYS A 239 8.86 -13.83 -8.54
C LYS A 239 10.04 -13.56 -7.60
N ALA A 240 9.82 -12.85 -6.50
CA ALA A 240 10.83 -12.69 -5.47
C ALA A 240 11.10 -14.04 -4.76
N PRO A 241 12.37 -14.35 -4.42
CA PRO A 241 12.68 -15.55 -3.66
C PRO A 241 12.02 -15.49 -2.29
N ARG A 242 11.39 -16.59 -1.87
CA ARG A 242 10.69 -16.71 -0.59
C ARG A 242 11.32 -17.81 0.24
N SER A 243 11.49 -17.54 1.52
CA SER A 243 11.90 -18.51 2.53
C SER A 243 10.69 -19.28 3.06
N LYS A 244 10.94 -20.35 3.81
CA LYS A 244 9.89 -21.07 4.54
C LYS A 244 9.18 -20.18 5.57
N PHE A 245 9.82 -19.12 6.03
CA PHE A 245 9.24 -18.16 6.97
C PHE A 245 8.21 -17.26 6.29
N ASP A 246 8.50 -16.80 5.08
CA ASP A 246 7.57 -16.03 4.25
C ASP A 246 6.33 -16.87 3.93
N ASP A 247 6.52 -18.13 3.53
CA ASP A 247 5.43 -19.07 3.26
C ASP A 247 4.58 -19.35 4.51
N ALA A 248 5.22 -19.55 5.67
CA ALA A 248 4.53 -19.80 6.93
C ALA A 248 3.72 -18.57 7.41
N ALA A 249 4.25 -17.37 7.21
CA ALA A 249 3.58 -16.13 7.55
C ALA A 249 2.39 -15.88 6.59
N ASP A 250 2.59 -16.05 5.28
CA ASP A 250 1.54 -15.92 4.26
C ASP A 250 0.35 -16.86 4.52
N ALA A 251 0.63 -18.12 4.86
CA ALA A 251 -0.40 -19.13 5.16
C ALA A 251 -1.32 -18.77 6.34
N LYS A 252 -0.89 -17.87 7.24
CA LYS A 252 -1.67 -17.40 8.40
C LYS A 252 -2.47 -16.13 8.13
N THR A 253 -2.30 -15.52 6.96
CA THR A 253 -3.07 -14.33 6.57
C THR A 253 -4.49 -14.70 6.15
N GLY A 254 -5.38 -13.71 6.08
CA GLY A 254 -6.76 -13.91 5.58
C GLY A 254 -6.84 -14.17 4.07
N ASN A 255 -5.72 -14.05 3.35
CA ASN A 255 -5.63 -14.16 1.90
C ASN A 255 -4.31 -14.81 1.45
N PRO A 256 -4.03 -16.08 1.81
CA PRO A 256 -2.81 -16.77 1.41
C PRO A 256 -2.58 -16.76 -0.11
N GLY A 257 -1.33 -16.63 -0.54
CA GLY A 257 -0.93 -16.59 -1.95
C GLY A 257 -1.15 -15.25 -2.65
N ILE A 258 -1.73 -14.24 -1.99
CA ILE A 258 -2.03 -12.92 -2.57
C ILE A 258 -1.14 -11.85 -1.95
N GLY A 259 -0.58 -10.97 -2.78
CA GLY A 259 0.22 -9.83 -2.29
C GLY A 259 1.58 -10.28 -1.74
N LEU A 260 2.25 -11.21 -2.42
CA LEU A 260 3.44 -11.88 -1.88
C LEU A 260 4.58 -10.91 -1.58
N LEU A 261 4.94 -10.03 -2.53
CA LEU A 261 5.95 -9.01 -2.26
C LEU A 261 5.53 -8.07 -1.12
N GLU A 262 4.26 -7.66 -1.07
CA GLU A 262 3.76 -6.84 0.04
C GLU A 262 3.97 -7.51 1.39
N LYS A 263 3.67 -8.82 1.50
CA LYS A 263 3.84 -9.59 2.74
C LYS A 263 5.29 -9.74 3.17
N MET A 264 6.23 -9.66 2.23
CA MET A 264 7.66 -9.76 2.53
C MET A 264 8.26 -8.43 3.01
N ILE A 265 7.74 -7.27 2.59
CA ILE A 265 8.41 -5.98 2.83
C ILE A 265 7.57 -4.93 3.55
N ALA A 266 6.24 -5.05 3.55
CA ALA A 266 5.38 -4.02 4.12
C ALA A 266 5.24 -4.17 5.64
N GLY A 267 5.06 -3.02 6.30
CA GLY A 267 5.03 -2.91 7.75
C GLY A 267 3.86 -3.62 8.42
N ALA A 268 2.82 -4.07 7.71
CA ALA A 268 1.80 -4.95 8.31
C ALA A 268 2.29 -6.38 8.58
N TYR A 269 3.36 -6.82 7.92
CA TYR A 269 3.74 -8.24 7.86
C TYR A 269 5.13 -8.55 8.42
N LEU A 270 6.03 -7.57 8.49
CA LEU A 270 7.41 -7.79 8.99
C LEU A 270 7.44 -8.43 10.38
N GLY A 271 6.60 -7.99 11.32
CA GLY A 271 6.50 -8.64 12.63
C GLY A 271 6.00 -10.09 12.56
N GLY A 272 5.06 -10.39 11.67
CA GLY A 272 4.58 -11.76 11.43
C GLY A 272 5.66 -12.68 10.86
N VAL A 273 6.42 -12.20 9.86
CA VAL A 273 7.56 -12.94 9.30
C VAL A 273 8.64 -13.15 10.37
N GLY A 274 8.99 -12.12 11.14
CA GLY A 274 9.93 -12.22 12.25
C GLY A 274 9.51 -13.26 13.30
N LEU A 275 8.22 -13.32 13.63
CA LEU A 275 7.68 -14.33 14.55
C LEU A 275 7.84 -15.76 14.03
N GLU A 276 7.65 -15.99 12.72
CA GLU A 276 7.88 -17.32 12.13
C GLU A 276 9.35 -17.72 12.17
N ILE A 277 10.27 -16.77 11.92
CA ILE A 277 11.72 -16.99 12.07
C ILE A 277 12.03 -17.43 13.50
N TYR A 278 11.61 -16.66 14.50
CA TYR A 278 11.90 -16.96 15.91
C TYR A 278 11.27 -18.28 16.37
N LYS A 279 10.03 -18.58 15.97
CA LYS A 279 9.38 -19.85 16.31
C LYS A 279 10.06 -21.04 15.67
N ALA A 280 10.57 -20.91 14.45
CA ALA A 280 11.32 -21.97 13.81
C ALA A 280 12.69 -22.19 14.47
N ALA A 281 13.42 -21.11 14.79
CA ALA A 281 14.69 -21.17 15.50
C ALA A 281 14.53 -21.80 16.91
N ALA A 282 13.46 -21.45 17.64
CA ALA A 282 13.11 -22.05 18.91
C ALA A 282 12.92 -23.58 18.82
N LYS A 283 12.26 -24.07 17.75
CA LYS A 283 12.05 -25.50 17.52
C LYS A 283 13.34 -26.25 17.18
N GLU A 284 14.29 -25.58 16.54
CA GLU A 284 15.63 -26.13 16.25
C GLU A 284 16.60 -26.01 17.44
N GLY A 285 16.15 -25.45 18.58
CA GLY A 285 16.95 -25.36 19.80
C GLY A 285 18.03 -24.28 19.77
N LEU A 286 17.82 -23.23 18.95
CA LEU A 286 18.71 -22.06 18.89
C LEU A 286 18.50 -21.11 20.07
N PHE A 287 17.47 -21.31 20.87
CA PHE A 287 17.20 -20.50 22.05
C PHE A 287 17.11 -21.38 23.31
N SER A 288 17.27 -20.74 24.46
CA SER A 288 16.99 -21.28 25.78
C SER A 288 15.57 -21.84 25.85
N LYS A 289 15.33 -22.79 26.77
CA LYS A 289 14.01 -23.40 26.93
C LYS A 289 12.96 -22.36 27.32
N GLU A 290 13.37 -21.37 28.08
CA GLU A 290 12.57 -20.25 28.55
C GLU A 290 12.13 -19.38 27.36
N ALA A 291 13.07 -18.92 26.53
CA ALA A 291 12.76 -18.14 25.33
C ALA A 291 11.93 -18.95 24.32
N ALA A 292 12.27 -20.21 24.08
CA ALA A 292 11.52 -21.09 23.19
C ALA A 292 10.05 -21.27 23.65
N SER A 293 9.83 -21.44 24.96
CA SER A 293 8.49 -21.52 25.54
C SER A 293 7.72 -20.20 25.37
N ALA A 294 8.37 -19.06 25.66
CA ALA A 294 7.75 -17.74 25.52
C ALA A 294 7.38 -17.42 24.06
N LEU A 295 8.25 -17.72 23.11
CA LEU A 295 7.98 -17.59 21.66
C LEU A 295 6.85 -18.52 21.21
N GLY A 296 6.78 -19.74 21.75
CA GLY A 296 5.69 -20.68 21.49
C GLY A 296 4.32 -20.14 21.93
N GLY A 297 4.28 -19.42 23.06
CA GLY A 297 3.07 -18.78 23.58
C GLY A 297 2.72 -17.44 22.93
N LEU A 298 3.66 -16.81 22.20
CA LEU A 298 3.44 -15.49 21.61
C LEU A 298 2.49 -15.58 20.40
N GLY A 299 1.30 -14.96 20.52
CA GLY A 299 0.25 -15.00 19.50
C GLY A 299 0.57 -14.18 18.25
N ALA A 300 1.11 -12.97 18.43
CA ALA A 300 1.48 -12.06 17.36
C ALA A 300 2.68 -11.20 17.78
N LEU A 301 3.42 -10.69 16.81
CA LEU A 301 4.53 -9.75 16.99
C LEU A 301 4.26 -8.52 16.11
N GLU A 302 4.22 -7.34 16.72
CA GLU A 302 4.05 -6.10 15.96
C GLU A 302 5.35 -5.73 15.27
N THR A 303 5.27 -5.19 14.06
CA THR A 303 6.43 -4.70 13.30
C THR A 303 7.24 -3.68 14.09
N MET A 304 6.60 -2.82 14.89
CA MET A 304 7.33 -1.85 15.71
C MET A 304 8.15 -2.53 16.82
N ASP A 305 7.62 -3.60 17.45
CA ASP A 305 8.38 -4.33 18.47
C ASP A 305 9.55 -5.08 17.83
N PHE A 306 9.33 -5.68 16.65
CA PHE A 306 10.39 -6.33 15.87
C PHE A 306 11.50 -5.35 15.42
N ASP A 307 11.11 -4.24 14.79
CA ASP A 307 12.03 -3.20 14.30
C ASP A 307 12.84 -2.57 15.44
N ASN A 308 12.18 -2.18 16.53
CA ASN A 308 12.84 -1.59 17.69
C ASN A 308 13.85 -2.55 18.32
N PHE A 309 13.50 -3.84 18.43
CA PHE A 309 14.41 -4.85 18.95
C PHE A 309 15.66 -4.99 18.07
N CYS A 310 15.47 -5.17 16.76
CA CYS A 310 16.57 -5.28 15.79
C CYS A 310 17.44 -4.00 15.73
N ALA A 311 16.84 -2.83 15.92
CA ALA A 311 17.55 -1.55 15.94
C ALA A 311 18.21 -1.23 17.30
N GLY A 312 17.97 -2.03 18.35
CA GLY A 312 18.36 -1.70 19.72
C GLY A 312 17.70 -0.42 20.25
N PHE A 313 16.58 -0.01 19.67
CA PHE A 313 15.87 1.22 20.02
C PHE A 313 14.84 0.96 21.13
N LYS A 314 14.95 1.71 22.24
CA LYS A 314 13.99 1.65 23.35
C LYS A 314 13.03 2.83 23.29
N LYS A 315 11.76 2.54 23.02
CA LYS A 315 10.70 3.55 23.02
C LYS A 315 10.28 3.86 24.46
N GLU A 316 10.39 5.11 24.86
CA GLU A 316 9.97 5.55 26.20
C GLU A 316 8.50 5.19 26.47
N GLY A 317 8.23 4.63 27.65
CA GLY A 317 6.89 4.24 28.07
C GLY A 317 6.30 3.01 27.37
N ARG A 318 7.10 2.24 26.63
CA ARG A 318 6.67 0.97 26.02
C ARG A 318 7.73 -0.10 26.21
N ASP A 319 7.38 -1.15 26.94
CA ASP A 319 8.19 -2.36 27.03
C ASP A 319 8.13 -3.14 25.71
N ASN A 320 9.28 -3.66 25.27
CA ASN A 320 9.35 -4.53 24.10
C ASN A 320 9.26 -5.99 24.55
N VAL A 321 8.36 -6.75 23.93
CA VAL A 321 8.17 -8.17 24.24
C VAL A 321 9.44 -8.99 23.97
N LEU A 322 10.20 -8.66 22.92
CA LEU A 322 11.41 -9.38 22.55
C LEU A 322 12.56 -9.11 23.53
N ASP A 323 12.66 -7.90 24.09
CA ASP A 323 13.63 -7.59 25.16
C ASP A 323 13.43 -8.49 26.39
N THR A 324 12.17 -8.83 26.68
CA THR A 324 11.82 -9.71 27.79
C THR A 324 12.10 -11.18 27.46
N ILE A 325 11.74 -11.62 26.26
CA ILE A 325 11.95 -12.99 25.78
C ILE A 325 13.44 -13.33 25.71
N PHE A 326 14.25 -12.40 25.20
CA PHE A 326 15.68 -12.58 24.98
C PHE A 326 16.54 -11.94 26.08
N ALA A 327 16.00 -11.80 27.30
CA ALA A 327 16.74 -11.25 28.44
C ALA A 327 17.95 -12.13 28.86
N ASN A 328 17.97 -13.40 28.46
CA ASN A 328 19.11 -14.29 28.68
C ASN A 328 20.25 -13.93 27.71
N PRO A 329 21.46 -13.61 28.19
CA PRO A 329 22.61 -13.27 27.34
C PRO A 329 23.04 -14.37 26.37
N ASP A 330 22.64 -15.62 26.61
CA ASP A 330 22.93 -16.73 25.70
C ASP A 330 21.98 -16.78 24.50
N ASP A 331 20.79 -16.17 24.60
CA ASP A 331 19.84 -16.05 23.50
C ASP A 331 20.17 -14.88 22.58
N ALA A 332 20.67 -13.76 23.13
CA ALA A 332 21.02 -12.56 22.37
C ALA A 332 22.23 -12.72 21.43
N LYS A 333 22.91 -13.88 21.46
CA LYS A 333 24.07 -14.21 20.62
C LYS A 333 23.70 -15.02 19.36
N MET A 334 22.45 -15.45 19.22
CA MET A 334 21.92 -16.14 18.04
C MET A 334 20.93 -15.26 17.29
#